data_AF-A0A1L9QWX2-F1
#
_entry.id   AF-A0A1L9QWX2-F1
#
_cell.length_a   1.000
_cell.length_b   1.000
_cell.length_c   1.000
_cell.angle_alpha   90.00
_cell.angle_beta   90.00
_cell.angle_gamma   90.00
#
_symmetry.space_group_name_H-M   'P 1'
#
loop_
_entity.id
_entity.type
_entity.pdbx_description
1 polymer ?
#
loop_
_entity_poly.entity_id
_entity_poly.type
_entity_poly.pdbx_seq_one_letter_code
_entity_poly.pdbx_strand_id
1 'polypeptide(L)'
;MSDEKSFCDSQYDTLNETERRVLDLFLSGRTDREISEIVPLERTNVRGCISNICTTFLGARKSGKTDKNSPRRNELFNYIARYKPDLIKPNLKIEVLKKYTGFEVVLHGDLKNLTLDQRRALEQEVQKIAKELDLIVVKIKSGSIIIEFEGSPEGFERIKALFDSGELTEVAGFAIQEISALPEQQTQRTQLREWLQGVFAPLWESVDGLLTTEQPSFAFRQRSEGVSRRKTIVFNELEDCQVEMVATIIPLERPKVKVIIQILPSPGASHLPEDLRIQLLDESDADNPEGEIFDAKENLEFNVEEGDAFSIIVEQGRYRVVERFMV
;
A
#
# COMPACT_ATOMS: atom_id res chain seq x y z
N MET A 1 -26.98 2.93 -17.78
CA MET A 1 -26.08 1.79 -18.06
C MET A 1 -25.92 1.50 -19.55
N SER A 2 -26.98 1.47 -20.37
CA SER A 2 -26.85 1.23 -21.83
C SER A 2 -25.99 2.27 -22.55
N ASP A 3 -26.09 3.54 -22.15
CA ASP A 3 -25.43 4.65 -22.85
C ASP A 3 -23.90 4.68 -22.63
N GLU A 4 -23.43 4.36 -21.42
CA GLU A 4 -21.99 4.36 -21.09
C GLU A 4 -21.25 3.18 -21.73
N LYS A 5 -21.90 2.02 -21.83
CA LYS A 5 -21.35 0.88 -22.58
C LYS A 5 -21.22 1.21 -24.05
N SER A 6 -22.27 1.77 -24.66
CA SER A 6 -22.22 2.20 -26.06
C SER A 6 -21.17 3.29 -26.29
N PHE A 7 -20.97 4.19 -25.33
CA PHE A 7 -19.90 5.18 -25.39
C PHE A 7 -18.52 4.50 -25.32
N CYS A 8 -18.30 3.57 -24.39
CA CYS A 8 -17.05 2.81 -24.28
C CYS A 8 -16.70 2.07 -25.58
N ASP A 9 -17.68 1.39 -26.19
CA ASP A 9 -17.49 0.70 -27.47
C ASP A 9 -17.12 1.69 -28.58
N SER A 10 -17.83 2.83 -28.67
CA SER A 10 -17.52 3.86 -29.65
C SER A 10 -16.10 4.44 -29.49
N GLN A 11 -15.65 4.67 -28.25
CA GLN A 11 -14.32 5.18 -27.98
C GLN A 11 -13.23 4.16 -28.34
N TYR A 12 -13.45 2.89 -28.01
CA TYR A 12 -12.55 1.81 -28.42
C TYR A 12 -12.43 1.73 -29.94
N ASP A 13 -13.53 1.94 -30.66
CA ASP A 13 -13.52 1.93 -32.12
C ASP A 13 -12.72 3.08 -32.74
N THR A 14 -12.57 4.20 -32.04
CA THR A 14 -11.75 5.33 -32.51
C THR A 14 -10.23 5.11 -32.36
N LEU A 15 -9.80 4.15 -31.54
CA LEU A 15 -8.37 3.89 -31.33
C LEU A 15 -7.71 3.30 -32.59
N ASN A 16 -6.51 3.78 -32.90
CA ASN A 16 -5.68 3.20 -33.96
C ASN A 16 -5.07 1.85 -33.52
N GLU A 17 -4.50 1.08 -34.46
CA GLU A 17 -3.96 -0.25 -34.18
C GLU A 17 -2.87 -0.24 -33.08
N THR A 18 -2.00 0.77 -33.08
CA THR A 18 -0.95 0.94 -32.07
C THR A 18 -1.55 1.23 -30.69
N GLU A 19 -2.53 2.13 -30.60
CA GLU A 19 -3.24 2.44 -29.35
C GLU A 19 -3.99 1.23 -28.81
N ARG A 20 -4.68 0.46 -29.65
CA ARG A 20 -5.35 -0.78 -29.24
C ARG A 20 -4.36 -1.81 -28.69
N ARG A 21 -3.19 -1.95 -29.32
CA ARG A 21 -2.15 -2.88 -28.87
C ARG A 21 -1.49 -2.43 -27.57
N VAL A 22 -1.23 -1.13 -27.41
CA VAL A 22 -0.74 -0.56 -26.14
C VAL A 22 -1.79 -0.76 -25.04
N LEU A 23 -3.07 -0.52 -25.35
CA LEU A 23 -4.17 -0.73 -24.40
C LEU A 23 -4.29 -2.20 -23.98
N ASP A 24 -4.23 -3.14 -24.92
CA ASP A 24 -4.28 -4.58 -24.62
C ASP A 24 -3.11 -5.03 -23.73
N LEU A 25 -1.90 -4.53 -23.99
CA LEU A 25 -0.73 -4.85 -23.16
C LEU A 25 -0.81 -4.20 -21.77
N PHE A 26 -1.26 -2.94 -21.71
CA PHE A 26 -1.52 -2.24 -20.45
C PHE A 26 -2.57 -2.95 -19.60
N LEU A 27 -3.72 -3.30 -20.19
CA LEU A 27 -4.78 -4.09 -19.52
C LEU A 27 -4.36 -5.52 -19.22
N SER A 28 -3.20 -5.96 -19.73
CA SER A 28 -2.56 -7.24 -19.39
C SER A 28 -1.51 -7.14 -18.26
N GLY A 29 -1.43 -5.98 -17.59
CA GLY A 29 -0.57 -5.76 -16.42
C GLY A 29 0.89 -5.43 -16.77
N ARG A 30 1.18 -5.15 -18.05
CA ARG A 30 2.55 -4.85 -18.49
C ARG A 30 2.94 -3.43 -18.12
N THR A 31 4.18 -3.27 -17.66
CA THR A 31 4.83 -1.99 -17.43
C THR A 31 5.09 -1.23 -18.73
N ASP A 32 5.25 0.09 -18.68
CA ASP A 32 5.60 0.91 -19.86
C ASP A 32 6.87 0.41 -20.56
N ARG A 33 7.81 -0.13 -19.78
CA ARG A 33 9.04 -0.73 -20.27
C ARG A 33 8.74 -1.98 -21.10
N GLU A 34 8.03 -2.95 -20.54
CA GLU A 34 7.71 -4.18 -21.26
C GLU A 34 6.87 -3.88 -22.52
N ILE A 35 5.95 -2.91 -22.43
CA ILE A 35 5.18 -2.45 -23.60
C ILE A 35 6.11 -1.88 -24.67
N SER A 36 7.10 -1.05 -24.29
CA SER A 36 8.08 -0.49 -25.24
C SER A 36 9.00 -1.53 -25.90
N GLU A 37 9.16 -2.69 -25.26
CA GLU A 37 9.94 -3.81 -25.79
C GLU A 37 9.09 -4.66 -26.78
N ILE A 38 7.78 -4.72 -26.59
CA ILE A 38 6.84 -5.51 -27.42
C ILE A 38 6.28 -4.70 -28.59
N VAL A 39 5.96 -3.43 -28.35
CA VAL A 39 5.50 -2.46 -29.34
C VAL A 39 6.69 -1.55 -29.61
N PRO A 40 7.19 -1.44 -30.87
CA PRO A 40 8.41 -0.70 -31.20
C PRO A 40 8.20 0.82 -31.05
N LEU A 41 8.09 1.26 -29.80
CA LEU A 41 7.86 2.61 -29.33
C LEU A 41 8.88 2.90 -28.24
N GLU A 42 9.43 4.11 -28.24
CA GLU A 42 10.18 4.57 -27.06
C GLU A 42 9.25 4.68 -25.84
N ARG A 43 9.79 4.51 -24.62
CA ARG A 43 8.99 4.56 -23.38
C ARG A 43 8.18 5.85 -23.22
N THR A 44 8.77 6.98 -23.62
CA THR A 44 8.11 8.29 -23.68
C THR A 44 6.87 8.28 -24.58
N ASN A 45 6.92 7.53 -25.68
CA ASN A 45 5.81 7.36 -26.61
C ASN A 45 4.74 6.41 -26.05
N VAL A 46 5.11 5.38 -25.26
CA VAL A 46 4.14 4.52 -24.57
C VAL A 46 3.31 5.34 -23.56
N ARG A 47 3.96 6.16 -22.73
CA ARG A 47 3.25 7.05 -21.79
C ARG A 47 2.32 8.03 -22.50
N GLY A 48 2.81 8.65 -23.58
CA GLY A 48 2.00 9.55 -24.39
C GLY A 48 0.78 8.85 -24.98
N CYS A 49 0.95 7.62 -25.47
CA CYS A 49 -0.12 6.78 -25.99
C CYS A 49 -1.17 6.46 -24.92
N ILE A 50 -0.75 6.02 -23.73
CA ILE A 50 -1.66 5.73 -22.61
C ILE A 50 -2.40 7.00 -22.16
N SER A 51 -1.72 8.15 -22.10
CA SER A 51 -2.35 9.44 -21.78
C SER A 51 -3.42 9.83 -22.81
N ASN A 52 -3.17 9.60 -24.09
CA ASN A 52 -4.14 9.84 -25.16
C ASN A 52 -5.36 8.92 -25.00
N ILE A 53 -5.13 7.62 -24.77
CA ILE A 53 -6.20 6.64 -24.53
C ILE A 53 -7.04 7.05 -23.31
N CYS A 54 -6.41 7.45 -22.19
CA CYS A 54 -7.12 7.97 -21.03
C CYS A 54 -8.02 9.15 -21.39
N THR A 55 -7.52 10.07 -22.23
CA THR A 55 -8.28 11.24 -22.66
C THR A 55 -9.47 10.86 -23.53
N THR A 56 -9.33 9.86 -24.40
CA THR A 56 -10.41 9.32 -25.24
C THR A 56 -11.51 8.70 -24.39
N PHE A 57 -11.18 7.85 -23.43
CA PHE A 57 -12.17 7.11 -22.63
C PHE A 57 -12.80 7.92 -21.49
N LEU A 58 -12.02 8.77 -20.82
CA LEU A 58 -12.47 9.50 -19.63
C LEU A 58 -12.90 10.95 -19.95
N GLY A 59 -12.60 11.41 -21.16
CA GLY A 59 -12.87 12.77 -21.64
C GLY A 59 -12.03 13.85 -20.94
N ALA A 60 -12.05 15.07 -21.50
CA ALA A 60 -11.45 16.25 -20.86
C ALA A 60 -12.23 16.78 -19.64
N ARG A 61 -13.40 16.20 -19.34
CA ARG A 61 -14.39 16.74 -18.39
C ARG A 61 -14.05 16.52 -16.91
N LYS A 62 -13.04 15.70 -16.57
CA LYS A 62 -12.47 15.62 -15.21
C LYS A 62 -11.17 16.40 -15.08
N SER A 63 -11.09 17.62 -15.64
CA SER A 63 -9.94 18.52 -15.49
C SER A 63 -10.01 19.42 -14.26
N GLY A 64 -10.59 18.94 -13.16
CA GLY A 64 -10.19 19.47 -11.86
C GLY A 64 -8.77 19.00 -11.62
N LYS A 65 -7.78 19.90 -11.71
CA LYS A 65 -6.34 19.70 -11.47
C LYS A 65 -6.03 18.38 -10.76
N THR A 66 -5.86 17.30 -11.51
CA THR A 66 -5.40 16.01 -11.00
C THR A 66 -3.96 15.85 -11.43
N ASP A 67 -3.16 15.41 -10.47
CA ASP A 67 -1.73 15.22 -10.60
C ASP A 67 -1.40 14.31 -11.79
N LYS A 68 -0.36 14.66 -12.55
CA LYS A 68 -0.18 14.19 -13.93
C LYS A 68 0.23 12.72 -14.05
N ASN A 69 0.54 12.01 -12.97
CA ASN A 69 1.36 10.80 -13.10
C ASN A 69 0.75 9.45 -12.69
N SER A 70 -0.42 9.36 -12.07
CA SER A 70 -0.99 8.04 -11.68
C SER A 70 -2.53 7.88 -11.78
N PRO A 71 -3.38 8.86 -11.38
CA PRO A 71 -4.80 8.59 -11.16
C PRO A 71 -5.56 8.19 -12.44
N ARG A 72 -5.13 8.65 -13.60
CA ARG A 72 -5.82 8.38 -14.87
C ARG A 72 -5.68 6.95 -15.38
N ARG A 73 -4.58 6.26 -15.07
CA ARG A 73 -4.35 4.87 -15.52
C ARG A 73 -5.29 3.93 -14.78
N ASN A 74 -5.41 4.11 -13.47
CA ASN A 74 -6.30 3.37 -12.61
C ASN A 74 -7.77 3.67 -12.94
N GLU A 75 -8.11 4.93 -13.20
CA GLU A 75 -9.44 5.30 -13.69
C GLU A 75 -9.77 4.65 -15.04
N LEU A 76 -8.82 4.64 -16.00
CA LEU A 76 -9.01 3.99 -17.31
C LEU A 76 -9.24 2.49 -17.14
N PHE A 77 -8.42 1.83 -16.32
CA PHE A 77 -8.55 0.40 -16.05
C PHE A 77 -9.93 0.07 -15.45
N ASN A 78 -10.35 0.79 -14.40
CA ASN A 78 -11.66 0.62 -13.76
C ASN A 78 -12.82 0.88 -14.74
N TYR A 79 -12.69 1.90 -15.57
CA TYR A 79 -13.69 2.22 -16.58
C TYR A 79 -13.85 1.06 -17.57
N ILE A 80 -12.75 0.53 -18.10
CA ILE A 80 -12.78 -0.59 -19.05
C ILE A 80 -13.27 -1.86 -18.37
N ALA A 81 -12.84 -2.15 -17.14
CA ALA A 81 -13.33 -3.29 -16.36
C ALA A 81 -14.85 -3.28 -16.20
N ARG A 82 -15.42 -2.09 -16.01
CA ARG A 82 -16.86 -1.92 -15.81
C ARG A 82 -17.68 -2.05 -17.09
N TYR A 83 -17.19 -1.51 -18.21
CA TYR A 83 -18.00 -1.36 -19.42
C TYR A 83 -17.59 -2.29 -20.58
N LYS A 84 -16.35 -2.81 -20.57
CA LYS A 84 -15.81 -3.70 -21.61
C LYS A 84 -14.84 -4.75 -21.00
N PRO A 85 -15.32 -5.59 -20.07
CA PRO A 85 -14.49 -6.55 -19.33
C PRO A 85 -13.83 -7.61 -20.20
N ASP A 86 -14.34 -7.86 -21.41
CA ASP A 86 -13.77 -8.77 -22.41
C ASP A 86 -12.35 -8.39 -22.86
N LEU A 87 -11.95 -7.13 -22.67
CA LEU A 87 -10.59 -6.67 -22.93
C LEU A 87 -9.59 -6.97 -21.80
N ILE A 88 -10.07 -7.34 -20.61
CA ILE A 88 -9.19 -7.66 -19.48
C ILE A 88 -8.87 -9.15 -19.53
N LYS A 89 -7.59 -9.48 -19.70
CA LYS A 89 -7.15 -10.88 -19.81
C LYS A 89 -7.31 -11.59 -18.45
N PRO A 90 -7.79 -12.85 -18.43
CA PRO A 90 -8.06 -13.59 -17.19
C PRO A 90 -6.83 -13.84 -16.30
N ASN A 91 -5.62 -13.61 -16.82
CA ASN A 91 -4.38 -13.77 -16.07
C ASN A 91 -4.02 -12.54 -15.24
N LEU A 92 -4.75 -11.43 -15.36
CA LEU A 92 -4.77 -10.47 -14.25
C LEU A 92 -5.61 -11.07 -13.15
N LYS A 93 -4.99 -11.26 -11.98
CA LYS A 93 -5.76 -11.21 -10.74
C LYS A 93 -6.37 -9.81 -10.69
N ILE A 94 -7.63 -9.71 -11.11
CA ILE A 94 -8.42 -8.49 -10.94
C ILE A 94 -8.71 -8.38 -9.45
N GLU A 95 -7.76 -7.87 -8.69
CA GLU A 95 -8.11 -7.08 -7.54
C GLU A 95 -8.52 -5.73 -8.13
N VAL A 96 -9.83 -5.57 -8.33
CA VAL A 96 -10.44 -4.24 -8.48
C VAL A 96 -9.76 -3.35 -7.44
N LEU A 97 -9.31 -2.14 -7.80
CA LEU A 97 -8.73 -1.17 -6.85
C LEU A 97 -9.75 -0.96 -5.71
N LYS A 98 -9.68 -1.82 -4.71
CA LYS A 98 -10.51 -1.80 -3.53
C LYS A 98 -9.83 -0.76 -2.68
N LYS A 99 -10.51 0.37 -2.47
CA LYS A 99 -10.05 1.34 -1.49
C LYS A 99 -10.06 0.65 -0.14
N TYR A 100 -8.93 0.12 0.30
CA TYR A 100 -8.87 -0.58 1.57
C TYR A 100 -9.19 0.39 2.69
N THR A 101 -10.13 0.00 3.54
CA THR A 101 -10.49 0.76 4.74
C THR A 101 -9.98 -0.03 5.93
N GLY A 102 -9.11 0.59 6.71
CA GLY A 102 -8.71 0.06 7.99
C GLY A 102 -9.89 0.11 8.96
N PHE A 103 -10.15 -0.98 9.68
CA PHE A 103 -11.14 -1.00 10.74
C PHE A 103 -10.63 -1.85 11.91
N GLU A 104 -11.14 -1.59 13.11
CA GLU A 104 -10.80 -2.37 14.30
C GLU A 104 -12.02 -3.11 14.84
N VAL A 105 -11.76 -4.32 15.31
CA VAL A 105 -12.72 -5.15 16.04
C VAL A 105 -12.21 -5.30 17.47
N VAL A 106 -12.98 -4.82 18.43
CA VAL A 106 -12.67 -4.93 19.86
C VAL A 106 -13.43 -6.12 20.42
N LEU A 107 -12.71 -7.08 20.99
CA LEU A 107 -13.30 -8.28 21.59
C LEU A 107 -13.06 -8.32 23.11
N HIS A 108 -13.99 -8.92 23.83
CA HIS A 108 -13.88 -9.17 25.25
C HIS A 108 -12.90 -10.31 25.53
N GLY A 109 -11.86 -10.04 26.31
CA GLY A 109 -10.89 -11.04 26.76
C GLY A 109 -9.52 -10.43 27.03
N ASP A 110 -8.56 -11.29 27.39
CA ASP A 110 -7.15 -10.92 27.53
C ASP A 110 -6.33 -11.66 26.47
N LEU A 111 -5.66 -10.87 25.63
CA LEU A 111 -4.78 -11.32 24.56
C LEU A 111 -3.60 -12.17 25.03
N LYS A 112 -3.16 -12.01 26.28
CA LYS A 112 -2.05 -12.80 26.85
C LYS A 112 -2.36 -14.28 26.97
N ASN A 113 -3.64 -14.65 26.98
CA ASN A 113 -4.09 -16.04 27.12
C ASN A 113 -4.42 -16.72 25.78
N LEU A 114 -4.29 -16.01 24.66
CA LEU A 114 -4.57 -16.55 23.33
C LEU A 114 -3.39 -17.35 22.79
N THR A 115 -3.61 -18.64 22.50
CA THR A 115 -2.66 -19.47 21.74
C THR A 115 -2.60 -19.06 20.27
N LEU A 116 -1.53 -19.43 19.56
CA LEU A 116 -1.39 -19.16 18.12
C LEU A 116 -2.56 -19.72 17.30
N ASP A 117 -3.04 -20.91 17.66
CA ASP A 117 -4.16 -21.57 16.98
C ASP A 117 -5.48 -20.83 17.21
N GLN A 118 -5.73 -20.32 18.41
CA GLN A 118 -6.91 -19.50 18.68
C GLN A 118 -6.89 -18.19 17.89
N ARG A 119 -5.71 -17.56 17.75
CA ARG A 119 -5.55 -16.36 16.92
C ARG A 119 -5.83 -16.65 15.44
N ARG A 120 -5.35 -17.80 14.93
CA ARG A 120 -5.64 -18.24 13.55
C ARG A 120 -7.12 -18.53 13.34
N ALA A 121 -7.76 -19.21 14.29
CA ALA A 121 -9.19 -19.47 14.22
C ALA A 121 -9.98 -18.16 14.17
N LEU A 122 -9.55 -17.16 14.94
CA LEU A 122 -10.17 -15.85 14.96
C LEU A 122 -10.05 -15.14 13.61
N GLU A 123 -8.85 -15.04 13.05
CA GLU A 123 -8.59 -14.45 11.74
C GLU A 123 -9.43 -15.12 10.64
N GLN A 124 -9.43 -16.46 10.59
CA GLN A 124 -10.21 -17.22 9.62
C GLN A 124 -11.72 -16.98 9.75
N GLU A 125 -12.21 -16.80 10.97
CA GLU A 125 -13.63 -16.57 11.19
C GLU A 125 -14.03 -15.17 10.73
N VAL A 126 -13.22 -14.14 11.00
CA VAL A 126 -13.47 -12.78 10.48
C VAL A 126 -13.43 -12.76 8.96
N GLN A 127 -12.47 -13.44 8.31
CA GLN A 127 -12.42 -13.59 6.84
C GLN A 127 -13.70 -14.22 6.27
N LYS A 128 -14.20 -15.30 6.90
CA LYS A 128 -15.46 -15.94 6.49
C LYS A 128 -16.66 -15.00 6.62
N ILE A 129 -16.73 -14.24 7.70
CA ILE A 129 -17.81 -13.27 7.96
C ILE A 129 -17.75 -12.13 6.94
N ALA A 130 -16.55 -11.58 6.70
CA ALA A 130 -16.29 -10.56 5.69
C ALA A 130 -16.63 -11.04 4.27
N LYS A 131 -16.62 -12.36 4.05
CA LYS A 131 -16.65 -13.02 2.73
C LYS A 131 -15.50 -12.55 1.84
N GLU A 132 -14.35 -12.30 2.47
CA GLU A 132 -13.15 -11.74 1.84
C GLU A 132 -11.95 -12.57 2.25
N LEU A 133 -11.18 -13.01 1.24
CA LEU A 133 -9.94 -13.76 1.44
C LEU A 133 -8.74 -12.82 1.65
N ASP A 134 -8.89 -11.56 1.29
CA ASP A 134 -7.88 -10.49 1.32
C ASP A 134 -7.90 -9.67 2.62
N LEU A 135 -8.69 -10.08 3.62
CA LEU A 135 -8.70 -9.42 4.92
C LEU A 135 -7.40 -9.75 5.68
N ILE A 136 -6.59 -8.73 5.96
CA ILE A 136 -5.28 -8.88 6.61
C ILE A 136 -5.34 -8.30 8.02
N VAL A 137 -4.80 -9.03 8.99
CA VAL A 137 -4.57 -8.51 10.35
C VAL A 137 -3.37 -7.56 10.33
N VAL A 138 -3.63 -6.28 10.59
CA VAL A 138 -2.62 -5.21 10.60
C VAL A 138 -1.94 -5.12 11.95
N LYS A 139 -2.73 -5.14 13.04
CA LYS A 139 -2.21 -4.95 14.39
C LYS A 139 -3.09 -5.61 15.42
N ILE A 140 -2.45 -6.03 16.52
CA ILE A 140 -3.11 -6.55 17.70
C ILE A 140 -2.62 -5.74 18.92
N LYS A 141 -3.52 -5.08 19.67
CA LYS A 141 -3.17 -4.23 20.82
C LYS A 141 -3.47 -4.90 22.17
N SER A 142 -2.64 -4.65 23.18
CA SER A 142 -2.86 -5.15 24.55
C SER A 142 -4.04 -4.48 25.28
N GLY A 143 -4.78 -5.25 26.09
CA GLY A 143 -5.99 -4.80 26.82
C GLY A 143 -7.20 -5.66 26.49
N SER A 144 -8.31 -5.03 26.04
CA SER A 144 -9.31 -5.72 25.22
C SER A 144 -8.64 -6.25 23.96
N ILE A 145 -9.12 -7.36 23.40
CA ILE A 145 -8.51 -7.92 22.18
C ILE A 145 -8.90 -7.02 21.01
N ILE A 146 -8.08 -6.01 20.72
CA ILE A 146 -8.30 -5.09 19.59
C ILE A 146 -7.50 -5.65 18.42
N ILE A 147 -8.20 -5.94 17.34
CA ILE A 147 -7.62 -6.45 16.11
C ILE A 147 -7.95 -5.47 15.00
N GLU A 148 -6.91 -4.87 14.42
CA GLU A 148 -7.00 -4.01 13.26
C GLU A 148 -6.96 -4.89 12.00
N PHE A 149 -7.91 -4.67 11.10
CA PHE A 149 -8.03 -5.34 9.81
C PHE A 149 -7.95 -4.31 8.68
N GLU A 150 -7.34 -4.69 7.57
CA GLU A 150 -7.41 -3.97 6.30
C GLU A 150 -8.23 -4.81 5.32
N GLY A 151 -9.30 -4.24 4.76
CA GLY A 151 -10.25 -4.93 3.89
C GLY A 151 -11.04 -3.96 3.00
N SER A 152 -11.95 -4.49 2.18
CA SER A 152 -12.76 -3.62 1.32
C SER A 152 -13.78 -2.80 2.13
N PRO A 153 -14.25 -1.65 1.63
CA PRO A 153 -15.33 -0.91 2.28
C PRO A 153 -16.60 -1.76 2.41
N GLU A 154 -16.91 -2.59 1.41
CA GLU A 154 -18.06 -3.50 1.45
C GLU A 154 -17.92 -4.59 2.50
N GLY A 155 -16.69 -5.05 2.76
CA GLY A 155 -16.36 -6.02 3.81
C GLY A 155 -16.59 -5.43 5.19
N PHE A 156 -16.10 -4.21 5.42
CA PHE A 156 -16.33 -3.47 6.65
C PHE A 156 -17.84 -3.24 6.90
N GLU A 157 -18.57 -2.68 5.92
CA GLU A 157 -20.00 -2.40 6.04
C GLU A 157 -20.80 -3.69 6.33
N ARG A 158 -20.41 -4.81 5.71
CA ARG A 158 -21.04 -6.11 5.97
C ARG A 158 -20.82 -6.59 7.40
N ILE A 159 -19.58 -6.55 7.89
CA ILE A 159 -19.26 -6.95 9.27
C ILE A 159 -20.01 -6.05 10.25
N LYS A 160 -19.98 -4.74 10.02
CA LYS A 160 -20.64 -3.75 10.86
C LYS A 160 -22.15 -3.95 10.90
N ALA A 161 -22.79 -4.18 9.75
CA ALA A 161 -24.22 -4.44 9.69
C ALA A 161 -24.64 -5.69 10.48
N LEU A 162 -23.84 -6.76 10.44
CA LEU A 162 -24.10 -7.98 11.21
C LEU A 162 -23.94 -7.77 12.72
N PHE A 163 -22.97 -6.95 13.12
CA PHE A 163 -22.78 -6.58 14.53
C PHE A 163 -23.93 -5.70 15.03
N ASP A 164 -24.29 -4.65 14.27
CA ASP A 164 -25.36 -3.71 14.62
C ASP A 164 -26.74 -4.38 14.65
N SER A 165 -26.97 -5.44 13.84
CA SER A 165 -28.21 -6.23 13.88
C SER A 165 -28.25 -7.25 15.03
N GLY A 166 -27.12 -7.50 15.71
CA GLY A 166 -26.97 -8.53 16.74
C GLY A 166 -26.83 -9.95 16.19
N GLU A 167 -26.67 -10.12 14.87
CA GLU A 167 -26.40 -11.42 14.25
C GLU A 167 -24.95 -11.88 14.48
N LEU A 168 -24.03 -10.93 14.67
CA LEU A 168 -22.64 -11.16 14.96
C LEU A 168 -22.31 -10.64 16.36
N THR A 169 -22.38 -11.53 17.36
CA THR A 169 -22.09 -11.20 18.77
C THR A 169 -20.77 -11.80 19.26
N GLU A 170 -20.23 -12.78 18.54
CA GLU A 170 -18.98 -13.46 18.87
C GLU A 170 -18.17 -13.82 17.63
N VAL A 171 -16.84 -13.88 17.79
CA VAL A 171 -15.89 -14.38 16.79
C VAL A 171 -14.95 -15.35 17.49
N ALA A 172 -14.87 -16.59 17.01
CA ALA A 172 -14.02 -17.64 17.58
C ALA A 172 -14.17 -17.81 19.11
N GLY A 173 -15.39 -17.64 19.63
CA GLY A 173 -15.71 -17.74 21.06
C GLY A 173 -15.39 -16.49 21.88
N PHE A 174 -15.00 -15.39 21.25
CA PHE A 174 -14.81 -14.09 21.90
C PHE A 174 -15.96 -13.17 21.58
N ALA A 175 -16.62 -12.64 22.61
CA ALA A 175 -17.71 -11.67 22.43
C ALA A 175 -17.16 -10.37 21.81
N ILE A 176 -17.82 -9.86 20.78
CA ILE A 176 -17.48 -8.58 20.17
C ILE A 176 -18.05 -7.45 21.02
N GLN A 177 -17.21 -6.48 21.34
CA GLN A 177 -17.61 -5.28 22.08
C GLN A 177 -17.91 -4.12 21.15
N GLU A 178 -17.08 -3.94 20.12
CA GLU A 178 -17.15 -2.79 19.23
C GLU A 178 -16.54 -3.10 17.87
N ILE A 179 -17.11 -2.48 16.82
CA ILE A 179 -16.56 -2.45 15.47
C ILE A 179 -16.57 -1.01 14.97
N SER A 180 -15.40 -0.45 14.72
CA SER A 180 -15.20 0.95 14.34
C SER A 180 -14.25 1.04 13.15
N ALA A 181 -14.46 2.05 12.30
CA ALA A 181 -13.50 2.40 11.26
C ALA A 181 -12.28 3.05 11.91
N LEU A 182 -11.08 2.75 11.42
CA LEU A 182 -9.88 3.43 11.90
C LEU A 182 -9.91 4.89 11.44
N PRO A 183 -9.60 5.86 12.31
CA PRO A 183 -9.56 7.26 11.93
C PRO A 183 -8.52 7.48 10.83
N GLU A 184 -8.82 8.36 9.86
CA GLU A 184 -7.92 8.70 8.73
C GLU A 184 -6.51 9.16 9.15
N GLN A 185 -6.27 9.41 10.44
CA GLN A 185 -4.93 9.69 10.95
C GLN A 185 -3.95 8.52 10.78
N GLN A 186 -4.41 7.26 10.74
CA GLN A 186 -3.54 6.13 10.36
C GLN A 186 -3.37 5.97 8.83
N THR A 187 -4.16 6.69 8.03
CA THR A 187 -3.96 6.83 6.57
C THR A 187 -3.20 8.11 6.20
N GLN A 188 -2.81 8.92 7.20
CA GLN A 188 -2.12 10.18 6.98
C GLN A 188 -0.72 9.93 6.41
N ARG A 189 -0.52 10.37 5.16
CA ARG A 189 0.77 10.28 4.49
C ARG A 189 1.80 11.12 5.24
N THR A 190 2.96 10.52 5.53
CA THR A 190 4.11 11.21 6.09
C THR A 190 4.66 12.17 5.03
N GLN A 191 4.66 13.47 5.32
CA GLN A 191 5.15 14.52 4.44
C GLN A 191 6.68 14.62 4.54
N LEU A 192 7.39 14.03 3.59
CA LEU A 192 8.85 13.97 3.65
C LEU A 192 9.50 15.35 3.49
N ARG A 193 8.90 16.28 2.73
CA ARG A 193 9.41 17.66 2.65
C ARG A 193 9.39 18.42 3.96
N GLU A 194 8.42 18.14 4.83
CA GLU A 194 8.36 18.78 6.14
C GLU A 194 9.58 18.43 6.99
N TRP A 195 10.16 17.25 6.77
CA TRP A 195 11.36 16.81 7.49
C TRP A 195 12.58 17.68 7.16
N LEU A 196 12.70 18.15 5.91
CA LEU A 196 13.75 19.11 5.51
C LEU A 196 13.58 20.48 6.20
N GLN A 197 12.40 20.77 6.73
CA GLN A 197 12.08 22.00 7.45
C GLN A 197 12.11 21.81 8.98
N GLY A 198 12.46 20.62 9.47
CA GLY A 198 12.47 20.34 10.91
C GLY A 198 11.09 19.97 11.49
N VAL A 199 10.09 19.70 10.64
CA VAL A 199 8.74 19.30 11.06
C VAL A 199 8.58 17.79 10.85
N PHE A 200 8.20 17.07 11.91
CA PHE A 200 8.18 15.61 11.92
C PHE A 200 6.83 15.08 12.40
N ALA A 201 6.42 13.95 11.83
CA ALA A 201 5.18 13.29 12.24
C ALA A 201 5.33 12.61 13.61
N PRO A 202 4.25 12.48 14.42
CA PRO A 202 4.32 12.10 15.84
C PRO A 202 4.93 10.74 16.17
N LEU A 203 5.09 9.85 15.18
CA LEU A 203 5.66 8.50 15.35
C LEU A 203 7.10 8.38 14.80
N TRP A 204 7.66 9.48 14.31
CA TRP A 204 8.99 9.53 13.73
C TRP A 204 9.95 10.22 14.69
N GLU A 205 10.89 9.44 15.22
CA GLU A 205 11.87 9.89 16.22
C GLU A 205 13.21 10.24 15.58
N SER A 206 14.07 10.94 16.34
CA SER A 206 15.46 11.12 15.95
C SER A 206 16.23 9.80 15.94
N VAL A 207 17.14 9.67 14.99
CA VAL A 207 18.10 8.55 14.93
C VAL A 207 19.25 8.75 15.94
N ASP A 208 19.34 9.95 16.54
CA ASP A 208 20.31 10.28 17.58
C ASP A 208 20.12 9.35 18.79
N GLY A 209 21.02 8.37 18.94
CA GLY A 209 20.99 7.37 20.01
C GLY A 209 21.04 5.91 19.56
N LEU A 210 20.72 5.60 18.29
CA LEU A 210 20.86 4.23 17.75
C LEU A 210 22.29 3.90 17.29
N LEU A 211 23.10 4.91 17.00
CA LEU A 211 24.45 4.75 16.43
C LEU A 211 25.56 4.46 17.46
N THR A 212 25.21 4.09 18.70
CA THR A 212 26.19 3.88 19.78
C THR A 212 26.70 2.45 19.94
N THR A 213 26.20 1.48 19.17
CA THR A 213 26.58 0.07 19.35
C THR A 213 27.19 -0.48 18.07
N GLU A 214 28.52 -0.62 18.06
CA GLU A 214 29.43 -1.45 17.24
C GLU A 214 28.91 -2.18 15.97
N GLN A 215 28.02 -1.59 15.17
CA GLN A 215 27.79 -2.04 13.80
C GLN A 215 28.85 -1.41 12.91
N PRO A 216 29.51 -2.19 12.03
CA PRO A 216 30.58 -1.69 11.19
C PRO A 216 30.02 -0.60 10.28
N SER A 217 30.44 0.63 10.59
CA SER A 217 30.07 1.88 9.98
C SER A 217 30.53 1.97 8.52
N PHE A 218 29.91 1.21 7.62
CA PHE A 218 30.28 1.24 6.20
C PHE A 218 29.38 2.10 5.30
N ALA A 219 28.26 2.65 5.80
CA ALA A 219 27.41 3.54 4.98
C ALA A 219 27.08 4.91 5.59
N PHE A 220 27.05 5.06 6.92
CA PHE A 220 26.56 6.30 7.55
C PHE A 220 27.56 7.48 7.59
N ARG A 221 28.80 7.30 7.13
CA ARG A 221 29.81 8.39 7.11
C ARG A 221 29.83 9.19 5.80
N GLN A 222 28.80 9.12 4.97
CA GLN A 222 28.56 10.21 4.04
C GLN A 222 27.83 11.32 4.79
N ARG A 223 28.55 12.42 5.04
CA ARG A 223 27.99 13.72 5.43
C ARG A 223 27.14 14.28 4.27
N SER A 224 26.08 13.58 3.88
CA SER A 224 25.04 14.16 3.03
C SER A 224 24.15 15.03 3.92
N GLU A 225 23.70 16.16 3.40
CA GLU A 225 22.77 17.11 4.03
C GLU A 225 21.35 16.53 4.19
N GLY A 226 21.25 15.21 4.43
CA GLY A 226 19.99 14.50 4.55
C GLY A 226 19.40 14.54 5.95
N VAL A 227 18.10 14.32 6.02
CA VAL A 227 17.36 14.19 7.28
C VAL A 227 16.96 12.74 7.45
N SER A 228 17.36 12.13 8.57
CA SER A 228 16.99 10.76 8.92
C SER A 228 16.04 10.75 10.11
N ARG A 229 15.00 9.93 10.02
CA ARG A 229 14.09 9.64 11.12
C ARG A 229 13.88 8.14 11.24
N ARG A 230 13.58 7.71 12.45
CA ARG A 230 13.26 6.31 12.74
C ARG A 230 11.82 6.15 13.20
N LYS A 231 11.25 4.99 12.96
CA LYS A 231 9.94 4.56 13.47
C LYS A 231 10.04 3.10 13.86
N THR A 232 9.63 2.77 15.07
CA THR A 232 9.49 1.37 15.51
C THR A 232 8.25 0.77 14.87
N ILE A 233 8.43 -0.30 14.10
CA ILE A 233 7.35 -1.12 13.58
C ILE A 233 7.13 -2.27 14.54
N VAL A 234 5.95 -2.33 15.14
CA VAL A 234 5.54 -3.46 15.98
C VAL A 234 4.53 -4.29 15.18
N PHE A 235 4.95 -5.46 14.69
CA PHE A 235 4.07 -6.39 13.95
C PHE A 235 3.09 -7.06 14.91
N ASN A 236 3.56 -7.38 16.11
CA ASN A 236 2.78 -8.08 17.12
C ASN A 236 3.29 -7.70 18.53
N GLU A 237 2.47 -6.98 19.29
CA GLU A 237 2.80 -6.53 20.66
C GLU A 237 3.06 -7.69 21.63
N LEU A 238 2.66 -8.92 21.30
CA LEU A 238 2.81 -10.09 22.17
C LEU A 238 4.02 -10.97 21.87
N GLU A 239 4.53 -10.96 20.65
CA GLU A 239 5.68 -11.78 20.24
C GLU A 239 7.00 -10.99 20.34
N ASP A 240 6.96 -9.80 20.95
CA ASP A 240 8.05 -8.81 20.97
C ASP A 240 8.69 -8.63 19.59
N CYS A 241 7.83 -8.72 18.57
CA CYS A 241 8.25 -8.84 17.20
C CYS A 241 8.18 -7.46 16.56
N GLN A 242 9.32 -6.79 16.63
CA GLN A 242 9.46 -5.42 16.18
C GLN A 242 10.77 -5.22 15.43
N VAL A 243 10.75 -4.23 14.54
CA VAL A 243 11.93 -3.76 13.79
C VAL A 243 11.95 -2.24 13.81
N GLU A 244 13.12 -1.67 13.59
CA GLU A 244 13.28 -0.22 13.46
C GLU A 244 13.34 0.13 11.98
N MET A 245 12.38 0.90 11.47
CA MET A 245 12.48 1.51 10.14
C MET A 245 13.23 2.82 10.24
N VAL A 246 14.29 2.99 9.46
CA VAL A 246 14.98 4.26 9.29
C VAL A 246 14.73 4.76 7.87
N ALA A 247 14.10 5.93 7.77
CA ALA A 247 13.91 6.64 6.51
C ALA A 247 14.86 7.84 6.48
N THR A 248 15.62 7.94 5.41
CA THR A 248 16.54 9.06 5.16
C THR A 248 16.18 9.73 3.86
N ILE A 249 16.04 11.06 3.89
CA ILE A 249 15.81 11.88 2.71
C ILE A 249 17.03 12.74 2.45
N ILE A 250 17.49 12.76 1.20
CA ILE A 250 18.66 13.55 0.78
C ILE A 250 18.21 14.43 -0.38
N PRO A 251 18.25 15.78 -0.25
CA PRO A 251 18.01 16.68 -1.37
C PRO A 251 19.03 16.42 -2.49
N LEU A 252 18.56 16.29 -3.73
CA LEU A 252 19.42 16.19 -4.91
C LEU A 252 19.40 17.51 -5.69
N GLU A 253 18.46 17.65 -6.63
CA GLU A 253 18.20 18.85 -7.41
C GLU A 253 16.68 19.02 -7.46
N ARG A 254 16.14 20.23 -7.21
CA ARG A 254 14.68 20.42 -7.24
C ARG A 254 14.11 19.99 -8.61
N PRO A 255 13.02 19.21 -8.65
CA PRO A 255 12.13 18.81 -7.55
C PRO A 255 12.46 17.45 -6.88
N LYS A 256 13.63 16.86 -7.15
CA LYS A 256 14.02 15.49 -6.77
C LYS A 256 14.64 15.40 -5.39
N VAL A 257 14.28 14.33 -4.69
CA VAL A 257 14.96 13.85 -3.48
C VAL A 257 15.31 12.38 -3.64
N LYS A 258 16.41 11.96 -3.00
CA LYS A 258 16.73 10.55 -2.81
C LYS A 258 16.12 10.09 -1.49
N VAL A 259 15.39 8.99 -1.53
CA VAL A 259 14.86 8.31 -0.34
C VAL A 259 15.65 7.03 -0.13
N ILE A 260 16.05 6.79 1.12
CA ILE A 260 16.72 5.57 1.56
C ILE A 260 15.91 5.01 2.72
N ILE A 261 15.42 3.78 2.58
CA ILE A 261 14.74 3.04 3.62
C ILE A 261 15.63 1.89 4.08
N GLN A 262 15.79 1.76 5.40
CA GLN A 262 16.55 0.69 6.03
C GLN A 262 15.70 0.06 7.12
N ILE A 263 15.75 -1.26 7.23
CA ILE A 263 15.16 -1.97 8.36
C ILE A 263 16.27 -2.51 9.24
N LEU A 264 16.24 -2.15 10.51
CA LEU A 264 17.20 -2.55 11.51
C LEU A 264 16.52 -3.49 12.52
N PRO A 265 17.28 -4.41 13.13
CA PRO A 265 16.77 -5.20 14.23
C PRO A 265 16.37 -4.31 15.40
N SER A 266 15.45 -4.80 16.22
CA SER A 266 15.07 -4.13 17.45
C SER A 266 16.28 -3.91 18.37
N PRO A 267 16.27 -2.87 19.23
CA PRO A 267 17.36 -2.63 20.16
C PRO A 267 17.68 -3.87 21.01
N GLY A 268 18.90 -4.38 20.90
CA GLY A 268 19.36 -5.59 21.61
C GLY A 268 19.27 -6.89 20.81
N ALA A 269 18.59 -6.91 19.67
CA ALA A 269 18.62 -8.03 18.74
C ALA A 269 19.83 -7.94 17.78
N SER A 270 20.49 -9.07 17.53
CA SER A 270 21.65 -9.14 16.63
C SER A 270 21.27 -9.38 15.17
N HIS A 271 20.03 -9.79 14.91
CA HIS A 271 19.56 -10.20 13.59
C HIS A 271 18.14 -9.69 13.36
N LEU A 272 17.82 -9.42 12.09
CA LEU A 272 16.44 -9.18 11.67
C LEU A 272 15.61 -10.45 11.87
N PRO A 273 14.30 -10.33 12.16
CA PRO A 273 13.42 -11.48 12.20
C PRO A 273 13.43 -12.27 10.89
N GLU A 274 13.21 -13.59 10.98
CA GLU A 274 13.04 -14.43 9.80
C GLU A 274 11.76 -14.04 9.03
N ASP A 275 11.75 -14.35 7.73
CA ASP A 275 10.64 -14.06 6.80
C ASP A 275 10.25 -12.57 6.67
N LEU A 276 11.15 -11.67 7.04
CA LEU A 276 10.95 -10.23 6.86
C LEU A 276 11.13 -9.84 5.38
N ARG A 277 10.16 -9.11 4.83
CA ARG A 277 10.15 -8.60 3.46
C ARG A 277 9.81 -7.13 3.44
N ILE A 278 10.38 -6.41 2.48
CA ILE A 278 10.04 -5.01 2.22
C ILE A 278 9.53 -4.92 0.80
N GLN A 279 8.47 -4.16 0.59
CA GLN A 279 7.95 -3.89 -0.73
C GLN A 279 7.72 -2.39 -0.92
N LEU A 280 8.14 -1.86 -2.05
CA LEU A 280 7.86 -0.49 -2.47
C LEU A 280 6.65 -0.50 -3.40
N LEU A 281 5.62 0.26 -3.05
CA LEU A 281 4.49 0.55 -3.93
C LEU A 281 4.54 2.01 -4.33
N ASP A 282 4.43 2.29 -5.62
CA ASP A 282 4.17 3.66 -6.08
C ASP A 282 2.68 4.02 -5.91
N GLU A 283 2.30 5.27 -6.17
CA GLU A 283 0.90 5.69 -6.08
C GLU A 283 -0.03 4.95 -7.06
N SER A 284 0.49 4.41 -8.17
CA SER A 284 -0.30 3.57 -9.09
C SER A 284 -0.60 2.20 -8.51
N ASP A 285 0.32 1.67 -7.70
CA ASP A 285 0.27 0.33 -7.12
C ASP A 285 -0.30 0.31 -5.70
N ALA A 286 -0.75 1.45 -5.16
CA ALA A 286 -1.28 1.56 -3.80
C ALA A 286 -2.45 0.59 -3.50
N ASP A 287 -3.20 0.19 -4.52
CA ASP A 287 -4.27 -0.82 -4.40
C ASP A 287 -4.01 -2.11 -5.22
N ASN A 288 -2.76 -2.36 -5.66
CA ASN A 288 -2.34 -3.62 -6.27
C ASN A 288 -0.95 -4.04 -5.71
N PRO A 289 -0.86 -5.04 -4.84
CA PRO A 289 0.37 -5.39 -4.12
C PRO A 289 1.44 -6.11 -4.99
N GLU A 290 1.55 -5.81 -6.28
CA GLU A 290 2.61 -6.30 -7.19
C GLU A 290 3.84 -5.37 -7.25
N GLY A 291 4.07 -4.56 -6.22
CA GLY A 291 5.27 -3.72 -6.10
C GLY A 291 6.58 -4.51 -6.06
N GLU A 292 7.69 -3.80 -6.21
CA GLU A 292 9.03 -4.39 -6.15
C GLU A 292 9.32 -4.91 -4.73
N ILE A 293 9.66 -6.20 -4.62
CA ILE A 293 10.01 -6.88 -3.36
C ILE A 293 11.52 -6.85 -3.17
N PHE A 294 11.96 -6.45 -1.99
CA PHE A 294 13.36 -6.31 -1.60
C PHE A 294 13.69 -7.22 -0.40
N ASP A 295 14.93 -7.68 -0.35
CA ASP A 295 15.47 -8.33 0.86
C ASP A 295 15.62 -7.27 1.96
N ALA A 296 15.05 -7.54 3.14
CA ALA A 296 15.07 -6.61 4.25
C ALA A 296 16.48 -6.31 4.80
N LYS A 297 17.50 -7.10 4.41
CA LYS A 297 18.91 -6.87 4.73
C LYS A 297 19.57 -5.81 3.85
N GLU A 298 18.94 -5.44 2.74
CA GLU A 298 19.45 -4.43 1.82
C GLU A 298 18.77 -3.08 2.06
N ASN A 299 19.50 -2.00 1.78
CA ASN A 299 18.91 -0.67 1.79
C ASN A 299 18.07 -0.49 0.52
N LEU A 300 16.83 -0.06 0.69
CA LEU A 300 16.00 0.34 -0.43
C LEU A 300 16.32 1.80 -0.77
N GLU A 301 16.89 2.04 -1.95
CA GLU A 301 17.31 3.37 -2.41
C GLU A 301 16.64 3.73 -3.73
N PHE A 302 15.94 4.86 -3.77
CA PHE A 302 15.25 5.32 -4.97
C PHE A 302 15.12 6.85 -4.97
N ASN A 303 14.86 7.42 -6.16
CA ASN A 303 14.68 8.85 -6.34
C ASN A 303 13.20 9.13 -6.63
N VAL A 304 12.68 10.20 -6.04
CA VAL A 304 11.28 10.62 -6.15
C VAL A 304 11.20 12.13 -6.35
N GLU A 305 10.18 12.59 -7.06
CA GLU A 305 9.93 14.01 -7.35
C GLU A 305 8.89 14.58 -6.38
N GLU A 306 8.87 15.90 -6.27
CA GLU A 306 7.85 16.64 -5.52
C GLU A 306 6.44 16.27 -5.97
N GLY A 307 5.58 15.96 -5.00
CA GLY A 307 4.19 15.55 -5.25
C GLY A 307 4.02 14.06 -5.51
N ASP A 308 5.11 13.31 -5.71
CA ASP A 308 5.02 11.85 -5.78
C ASP A 308 4.60 11.28 -4.43
N ALA A 309 3.77 10.23 -4.47
CA ALA A 309 3.42 9.43 -3.31
C ALA A 309 3.86 7.98 -3.52
N PHE A 310 4.22 7.34 -2.41
CA PHE A 310 4.60 5.94 -2.40
C PHE A 310 4.27 5.34 -1.04
N SER A 311 4.26 4.01 -0.97
CA SER A 311 4.08 3.28 0.27
C SER A 311 5.21 2.26 0.42
N ILE A 312 5.66 2.09 1.66
CA ILE A 312 6.54 1.00 2.05
C ILE A 312 5.70 0.01 2.82
N ILE A 313 5.64 -1.20 2.31
CA ILE A 313 5.09 -2.33 3.03
C ILE A 313 6.25 -3.05 3.70
N VAL A 314 6.13 -3.29 4.99
CA VAL A 314 7.00 -4.21 5.71
C VAL A 314 6.16 -5.40 6.16
N GLU A 315 6.57 -6.58 5.75
CA GLU A 315 5.87 -7.84 6.01
C GLU A 315 6.76 -8.77 6.81
N GLN A 316 6.14 -9.49 7.74
CA GLN A 316 6.78 -10.58 8.46
C GLN A 316 5.81 -11.74 8.60
N GLY A 317 6.03 -12.78 7.80
CA GLY A 317 5.12 -13.93 7.71
C GLY A 317 3.74 -13.50 7.20
N ARG A 318 2.78 -13.34 8.13
CA ARG A 318 1.40 -12.91 7.83
C ARG A 318 1.06 -11.48 8.29
N TYR A 319 1.95 -10.86 9.05
CA TYR A 319 1.73 -9.51 9.55
C TYR A 319 2.28 -8.53 8.52
N ARG A 320 1.55 -7.43 8.33
CA ARG A 320 1.88 -6.40 7.36
C ARG A 320 1.69 -5.03 7.99
N VAL A 321 2.68 -4.16 7.83
CA VAL A 321 2.59 -2.74 8.18
C VAL A 321 2.83 -1.91 6.93
N VAL A 322 1.98 -0.93 6.68
CA VAL A 322 2.05 -0.05 5.51
C VAL A 322 2.35 1.37 5.96
N GLU A 323 3.52 1.88 5.59
CA GLU A 323 3.89 3.27 5.78
C GLU A 323 3.68 4.05 4.48
N ARG A 324 2.87 5.09 4.53
CA ARG A 324 2.52 5.89 3.35
C ARG A 324 3.26 7.23 3.40
N PHE A 325 3.85 7.62 2.28
CA PHE A 325 4.68 8.80 2.15
C PHE A 325 4.20 9.71 1.02
N MET A 326 4.44 11.01 1.19
CA MET A 326 4.28 12.04 0.16
C MET A 326 5.53 12.91 0.17
N VAL A 327 6.06 13.22 -1.01
CA VAL A 327 7.35 13.88 -1.19
C VAL A 327 7.21 15.38 -1.29
#